data_AF-A0A357CLA2-F1
#
_entry.id   AF-A0A357CLA2-F1
#
_cell.length_a   1.000
_cell.length_b   1.000
_cell.length_c   1.000
_cell.angle_alpha   90.00
_cell.angle_beta   90.00
_cell.angle_gamma   90.00
#
_symmetry.space_group_name_H-M   'P 1'
#
loop_
_entity.id
_entity.type
_entity.pdbx_description
1 polymer ?
#
loop_
_entity_poly.entity_id
_entity_poly.type
_entity_poly.pdbx_seq_one_letter_code
_entity_poly.pdbx_strand_id
1 'polypeptide(L)'
;MNIDLGTGLLLNLPYADGGKDNKKRPYLVIDEVDNSLMLLNISSVAGKERKVLFDSNYLIKQYNPPFLKPSFAKLDAIYKVEVCSLLSKFILCEGNRLNNDEMAKLLVVFESYKSTHPVHIIRLNENEIKTLNAMRYIAAHRED
;
A
#
# COMPACT_ATOMS: atom_id res chain seq x y z
N MET A 1 8.09 -16.21 -6.03
CA MET A 1 8.09 -14.74 -5.94
C MET A 1 7.97 -14.43 -4.45
N ASN A 2 8.95 -13.80 -3.81
CA ASN A 2 8.84 -13.43 -2.39
C ASN A 2 8.38 -11.98 -2.29
N ILE A 3 7.07 -11.77 -2.18
CA ILE A 3 6.53 -10.51 -1.66
C ILE A 3 6.13 -10.83 -0.22
N ASP A 4 7.03 -10.55 0.71
CA ASP A 4 6.84 -10.93 2.10
C ASP A 4 6.20 -9.79 2.90
N LEU A 5 5.71 -10.12 4.08
CA LEU A 5 5.28 -9.17 5.11
C LEU A 5 6.29 -8.02 5.27
N GLY A 6 5.81 -6.77 5.26
CA GLY A 6 6.65 -5.58 5.38
C GLY A 6 7.26 -5.08 4.07
N THR A 7 7.03 -5.76 2.94
CA THR A 7 7.47 -5.29 1.62
C THR A 7 6.65 -4.08 1.16
N GLY A 8 7.30 -3.10 0.53
CA GLY A 8 6.64 -1.97 -0.12
C GLY A 8 6.32 -2.24 -1.58
N LEU A 9 5.13 -1.85 -2.06
CA LEU A 9 4.70 -1.94 -3.46
C LEU A 9 4.29 -0.56 -4.00
N LEU A 10 4.62 -0.24 -5.26
CA LEU A 10 4.21 0.99 -5.93
C LEU A 10 3.11 0.72 -6.97
N LEU A 11 1.85 0.81 -6.55
CA LEU A 11 0.68 0.40 -7.33
C LEU A 11 -0.25 1.59 -7.63
N ASN A 12 -1.01 1.48 -8.72
CA ASN A 12 -2.15 2.33 -9.02
C ASN A 12 -3.43 1.56 -8.65
N LEU A 13 -4.05 1.90 -7.52
CA LEU A 13 -5.29 1.28 -7.03
C LEU A 13 -6.33 2.38 -6.75
N PRO A 14 -7.63 2.10 -6.86
CA PRO A 14 -8.68 3.08 -6.56
C PRO A 14 -8.63 3.53 -5.09
N TYR A 15 -9.25 4.67 -4.77
CA TYR A 15 -9.47 5.00 -3.36
C TYR A 15 -10.56 4.10 -2.75
N ALA A 16 -10.47 3.89 -1.45
CA ALA A 16 -11.44 3.13 -0.68
C ALA A 16 -12.86 3.72 -0.70
N ASP A 17 -12.96 5.03 -0.92
CA ASP A 17 -14.21 5.78 -1.01
C ASP A 17 -14.82 5.82 -2.43
N GLY A 18 -14.24 5.08 -3.38
CA GLY A 18 -14.69 5.04 -4.77
C GLY A 18 -14.18 6.21 -5.63
N GLY A 19 -13.37 7.11 -5.08
CA GLY A 19 -12.68 8.12 -5.86
C GLY A 19 -11.72 7.48 -6.89
N LYS A 20 -11.70 8.00 -8.11
CA LYS A 20 -10.65 7.65 -9.08
C LYS A 20 -9.34 8.28 -8.63
N ASP A 21 -8.33 7.45 -8.36
CA ASP A 21 -6.96 7.90 -8.36
C ASP A 21 -6.27 7.45 -9.65
N ASN A 22 -5.57 8.38 -10.29
CA ASN A 22 -4.83 8.13 -11.53
C ASN A 22 -3.31 8.07 -11.28
N LYS A 23 -2.87 7.94 -10.02
CA LYS A 23 -1.44 7.94 -9.68
C LYS A 23 -1.04 6.76 -8.83
N LYS A 24 0.20 6.32 -9.08
CA LYS A 24 0.85 5.29 -8.28
C LYS A 24 1.09 5.77 -6.85
N ARG A 25 0.88 4.88 -5.89
CA ARG A 25 1.11 5.11 -4.46
C ARG A 25 1.89 3.97 -3.84
N PRO A 26 2.67 4.25 -2.79
CA PRO A 26 3.27 3.19 -2.01
C PRO A 26 2.21 2.50 -1.17
N TYR A 27 2.30 1.18 -1.10
CA TYR A 27 1.50 0.30 -0.27
C TYR A 27 2.46 -0.58 0.54
N LEU A 28 2.06 -0.96 1.76
CA LEU A 28 2.81 -1.87 2.61
C LEU A 28 2.07 -3.19 2.73
N VAL A 29 2.74 -4.31 2.49
CA VAL A 29 2.20 -5.66 2.72
C VAL A 29 2.12 -5.90 4.22
N ILE A 30 0.92 -6.17 4.73
CA ILE A 30 0.65 -6.43 6.15
C ILE A 30 0.18 -7.86 6.45
N ASP A 31 -0.23 -8.61 5.44
CA ASP A 31 -0.61 -10.02 5.56
C ASP A 31 -0.69 -10.70 4.19
N GLU A 32 -0.75 -12.03 4.19
CA GLU A 32 -1.04 -12.86 3.01
C GLU A 32 -2.04 -13.95 3.40
N VAL A 33 -3.21 -13.96 2.73
CA VAL A 33 -4.30 -14.91 3.01
C VAL A 33 -4.94 -15.32 1.68
N ASP A 34 -5.18 -16.62 1.48
CA ASP A 34 -5.90 -17.16 0.32
C ASP A 34 -5.39 -16.63 -1.02
N ASN A 35 -4.07 -16.71 -1.26
CA ASN A 35 -3.43 -16.19 -2.48
C ASN A 35 -3.66 -14.68 -2.72
N SER A 36 -3.88 -13.92 -1.65
CA SER A 36 -4.09 -12.47 -1.70
C SER A 36 -3.21 -11.76 -0.68
N LEU A 37 -2.58 -10.67 -1.10
CA LEU A 37 -1.86 -9.76 -0.21
C LEU A 37 -2.85 -8.77 0.41
N MET A 38 -2.73 -8.54 1.72
CA MET A 38 -3.40 -7.44 2.40
C MET A 38 -2.43 -6.26 2.51
N LEU A 39 -2.85 -5.10 2.01
CA LEU A 39 -2.01 -3.91 1.93
C LEU A 39 -2.63 -2.72 2.65
N LEU A 40 -1.78 -1.89 3.25
CA LEU A 40 -2.14 -0.54 3.71
C LEU A 40 -1.57 0.52 2.76
N ASN A 41 -2.34 1.59 2.53
CA ASN A 41 -1.89 2.73 1.73
C ASN A 41 -0.92 3.58 2.55
N ILE A 42 0.21 3.92 1.94
CA ILE A 42 1.27 4.70 2.58
C ILE A 42 1.31 6.11 1.98
N SER A 43 1.46 7.11 2.83
CA SER A 43 1.57 8.50 2.42
C SER A 43 2.80 9.15 3.03
N SER A 44 3.48 10.00 2.27
CA SER A 44 4.54 10.83 2.83
C SER A 44 3.97 11.87 3.80
N VAL A 45 4.72 12.14 4.86
CA VAL A 45 4.38 13.14 5.89
C VAL A 45 4.39 14.56 5.33
N ALA A 46 5.30 14.87 4.41
CA ALA A 46 5.48 16.22 3.87
C ALA A 46 4.16 16.82 3.33
N GLY A 47 3.82 18.01 3.84
CA GLY A 47 2.60 18.78 3.54
C GLY A 47 1.32 18.16 4.12
N LYS A 48 1.44 17.15 4.97
CA LYS A 48 0.36 16.36 5.57
C LYS A 48 0.62 16.10 7.06
N GLU A 49 1.42 16.94 7.70
CA GLU A 49 1.87 16.79 9.09
C GLU A 49 0.68 16.66 10.04
N ARG A 50 -0.36 17.48 9.83
CA ARG A 50 -1.61 17.41 10.62
C ARG A 50 -2.35 16.07 10.50
N LYS A 51 -2.21 15.35 9.37
CA LYS A 51 -2.90 14.06 9.16
C LYS A 51 -2.35 12.96 10.04
N VAL A 52 -1.09 13.08 10.44
CA VAL A 52 -0.44 12.14 11.36
C VAL A 52 -1.10 12.14 12.75
N LEU A 53 -1.82 13.21 13.10
CA LEU A 53 -2.52 13.32 14.38
C LEU A 53 -3.88 12.60 14.39
N PHE A 54 -4.37 12.11 13.24
CA PHE A 54 -5.60 11.33 13.20
C PHE A 54 -5.32 9.87 13.60
N ASP A 55 -6.20 9.30 14.40
CA ASP A 55 -6.21 7.89 14.84
C ASP A 55 -6.16 6.89 13.67
N SER A 56 -6.77 7.25 12.54
CA SER A 56 -6.74 6.53 11.26
C SER A 56 -5.37 6.49 10.59
N ASN A 57 -4.33 7.11 11.17
CA ASN A 57 -2.98 7.12 10.61
C ASN A 57 -1.93 6.69 11.65
N TYR A 58 -0.98 5.88 11.22
CA TYR A 58 0.18 5.46 12.02
C TYR A 58 1.47 6.06 11.43
N LEU A 59 2.18 6.89 12.21
CA LEU A 59 3.49 7.41 11.82
C LEU A 59 4.53 6.29 11.83
N ILE A 60 5.14 6.02 10.67
CA ILE A 60 6.21 5.04 10.55
C ILE A 60 7.53 5.72 10.90
N LYS A 61 8.11 5.37 12.06
CA LYS A 61 9.36 6.00 12.53
C LYS A 61 10.56 5.45 11.79
N GLN A 62 10.67 4.13 11.69
CA GLN A 62 11.72 3.45 10.92
C GLN A 62 11.23 3.11 9.51
N TYR A 63 11.03 4.15 8.70
CA TYR A 63 10.34 4.05 7.41
C TYR A 63 11.20 3.55 6.24
N ASN A 64 12.54 3.66 6.33
CA ASN A 64 13.46 3.27 5.26
C ASN A 64 14.34 2.10 5.71
N PRO A 65 14.33 0.96 5.00
CA PRO A 65 13.40 0.58 3.91
C PRO A 65 11.96 0.33 4.43
N PRO A 66 10.92 0.27 3.55
CA PRO A 66 10.96 0.38 2.09
C PRO A 66 10.61 1.78 1.54
N PHE A 67 10.43 2.79 2.40
CA PHE A 67 10.04 4.13 1.97
C PHE A 67 11.25 5.08 2.04
N LEU A 68 11.48 5.89 1.01
CA LEU A 68 12.63 6.80 0.98
C LEU A 68 12.39 8.11 1.74
N LYS A 69 11.17 8.33 2.24
CA LYS A 69 10.75 9.57 2.92
C LYS A 69 9.95 9.24 4.17
N PRO A 70 9.96 10.12 5.20
CA PRO A 70 9.07 10.00 6.34
C PRO A 70 7.64 9.78 5.88
N SER A 71 7.01 8.72 6.38
CA SER A 71 5.74 8.22 5.88
C SER A 71 4.82 7.78 7.02
N PHE A 72 3.53 7.71 6.74
CA PHE A 72 2.54 7.14 7.64
C PHE A 72 1.66 6.13 6.87
N ALA A 73 1.22 5.09 7.58
CA ALA A 73 0.25 4.12 7.08
C ALA A 73 -1.16 4.60 7.40
N LYS A 74 -2.07 4.42 6.45
CA LYS A 74 -3.50 4.65 6.64
C LYS A 74 -4.16 3.37 7.12
N LEU A 75 -4.86 3.43 8.24
CA LEU A 75 -5.45 2.29 8.94
C LEU A 75 -6.94 2.09 8.59
N ASP A 76 -7.55 3.10 7.98
CA ASP A 76 -8.97 3.16 7.61
C ASP A 76 -9.33 2.35 6.36
N ALA A 77 -8.34 1.84 5.62
CA ALA A 77 -8.55 1.06 4.41
C ALA A 77 -7.56 -0.10 4.23
N ILE A 78 -8.09 -1.27 3.88
CA ILE A 78 -7.34 -2.47 3.49
C ILE A 78 -7.55 -2.74 2.00
N TYR A 79 -6.45 -2.97 1.30
CA TYR A 79 -6.45 -3.43 -0.09
C TYR A 79 -6.09 -4.91 -0.11
N LYS A 80 -7.05 -5.77 -0.49
CA LYS A 80 -6.84 -7.19 -0.75
C LYS A 80 -6.58 -7.39 -2.23
N VAL A 81 -5.37 -7.81 -2.57
CA VAL A 81 -4.85 -7.85 -3.94
C VAL A 81 -4.43 -9.27 -4.25
N GLU A 82 -5.04 -9.90 -5.25
CA GLU A 82 -4.67 -11.24 -5.69
C GLU A 82 -3.20 -11.30 -6.12
N VAL A 83 -2.49 -12.33 -5.65
CA VAL A 83 -1.09 -12.56 -6.01
C VAL A 83 -1.01 -12.91 -7.49
N CYS A 84 -0.29 -12.07 -8.25
CA CYS A 84 0.00 -12.32 -9.66
C CYS A 84 1.43 -11.93 -10.02
N SER A 85 1.94 -12.48 -11.12
CA SER A 85 3.33 -12.30 -11.56
C SER A 85 3.70 -10.83 -11.81
N LEU A 86 2.73 -9.98 -12.13
CA LEU A 86 2.91 -8.55 -12.37
C LEU A 86 3.38 -7.80 -11.12
N LEU A 87 2.99 -8.23 -9.92
CA LEU A 87 3.31 -7.52 -8.66
C LEU A 87 4.81 -7.39 -8.41
N SER A 88 5.61 -8.35 -8.88
CA SER A 88 7.08 -8.32 -8.80
C SER A 88 7.70 -7.07 -9.43
N LYS A 89 7.06 -6.48 -10.44
CA LYS A 89 7.54 -5.27 -11.13
C LYS A 89 7.33 -3.98 -10.33
N PHE A 90 6.60 -4.06 -9.23
CA PHE A 90 6.22 -2.90 -8.41
C PHE A 90 6.85 -2.92 -7.02
N ILE A 91 7.74 -3.88 -6.74
CA ILE A 91 8.46 -3.97 -5.47
C ILE A 91 9.35 -2.73 -5.29
N LEU A 92 9.25 -2.09 -4.12
CA LEU A 92 10.08 -0.97 -3.70
C LEU A 92 11.37 -1.48 -3.05
N CYS A 93 12.43 -0.66 -3.12
CA CYS A 93 13.70 -0.89 -2.41
C CYS A 93 14.27 -2.31 -2.54
N GLU A 94 14.16 -2.90 -3.74
CA GLU A 94 14.69 -4.26 -4.05
C GLU A 94 14.11 -5.37 -3.15
N GLY A 95 12.93 -5.15 -2.56
CA GLY A 95 12.28 -6.11 -1.67
C GLY A 95 12.73 -6.00 -0.21
N ASN A 96 13.59 -5.04 0.12
CA ASN A 96 13.91 -4.75 1.51
C ASN A 96 12.64 -4.35 2.27
N ARG A 97 12.48 -4.94 3.46
CA ARG A 97 11.25 -4.88 4.25
C ARG A 97 11.31 -3.78 5.29
N LEU A 98 10.14 -3.35 5.76
CA LEU A 98 10.02 -2.51 6.93
C LEU A 98 10.72 -3.19 8.12
N ASN A 99 11.36 -2.38 8.98
CA ASN A 99 11.97 -2.87 10.20
C ASN A 99 10.97 -3.73 11.02
N ASN A 100 11.41 -4.89 11.51
CA ASN A 100 10.55 -5.85 12.19
C ASN A 100 9.84 -5.28 13.43
N ASP A 101 10.52 -4.45 14.24
CA ASP A 101 9.92 -3.85 15.42
C ASP A 101 8.89 -2.79 15.05
N GLU A 102 9.16 -2.01 13.99
CA GLU A 102 8.22 -1.06 13.43
C GLU A 102 6.99 -1.77 12.87
N MET A 103 7.19 -2.89 12.19
CA MET A 103 6.13 -3.73 11.64
C MET A 103 5.25 -4.33 12.74
N ALA A 104 5.86 -4.89 13.80
CA ALA A 104 5.13 -5.43 14.94
C ALA A 104 4.27 -4.37 15.62
N LYS A 105 4.81 -3.15 15.82
CA LYS A 105 4.06 -2.01 16.38
C LYS A 105 2.90 -1.60 15.49
N LEU A 106 3.13 -1.47 14.20
CA LEU A 106 2.09 -1.15 13.21
C LEU A 106 0.94 -2.16 13.30
N LEU A 107 1.24 -3.47 13.29
CA LEU A 107 0.21 -4.52 13.33
C LEU A 107 -0.62 -4.48 14.62
N VAL A 108 0.02 -4.26 15.77
CA VAL A 108 -0.69 -4.09 17.06
C VAL A 108 -1.63 -2.89 17.01
N VAL A 109 -1.13 -1.74 16.53
CA VAL A 109 -1.96 -0.52 16.41
C VAL A 109 -3.10 -0.73 15.41
N PHE A 110 -2.83 -1.40 14.29
CA PHE A 110 -3.82 -1.68 13.26
C PHE A 110 -4.95 -2.58 13.76
N GLU A 111 -4.65 -3.69 14.46
CA GLU A 111 -5.69 -4.55 15.03
C GLU A 111 -6.48 -3.82 16.13
N SER A 112 -5.82 -3.00 16.95
CA SER A 112 -6.51 -2.14 17.91
C SER A 112 -7.48 -1.16 17.23
N TYR A 113 -7.03 -0.48 16.16
CA TYR A 113 -7.86 0.45 15.40
C TYR A 113 -9.08 -0.26 14.79
N LYS A 114 -8.85 -1.38 14.11
CA LYS A 114 -9.89 -2.19 13.44
C LYS A 114 -10.92 -2.78 14.40
N SER A 115 -10.55 -3.02 15.66
CA SER A 115 -11.49 -3.50 16.69
C SER A 115 -12.51 -2.45 17.13
N THR A 116 -12.22 -1.17 16.89
CA THR A 116 -13.00 -0.03 17.39
C THR A 116 -13.55 0.87 16.28
N HIS A 117 -13.04 0.76 15.06
CA HIS A 117 -13.38 1.61 13.92
C HIS A 117 -13.74 0.78 12.69
N PRO A 118 -14.68 1.26 11.85
CA PRO A 118 -14.92 0.64 10.56
C PRO A 118 -13.67 0.76 9.67
N VAL A 119 -13.38 -0.30 8.92
CA VAL A 119 -12.29 -0.35 7.95
C VAL A 119 -12.85 -0.69 6.58
N HIS A 120 -12.57 0.15 5.60
CA HIS A 120 -12.97 -0.09 4.23
C HIS A 120 -12.12 -1.19 3.60
N ILE A 121 -12.74 -2.16 2.93
CA ILE A 121 -12.03 -3.27 2.28
C ILE A 121 -12.25 -3.20 0.77
N ILE A 122 -11.16 -2.98 0.04
CA ILE A 122 -11.11 -3.04 -1.42
C ILE A 122 -10.55 -4.41 -1.81
N ARG A 123 -11.21 -5.12 -2.72
CA ARG A 123 -10.75 -6.40 -3.27
C ARG A 123 -10.45 -6.21 -4.73
N LEU A 124 -9.28 -6.66 -5.17
CA LEU A 124 -8.84 -6.57 -6.55
C LEU A 124 -8.33 -7.93 -7.02
N ASN A 125 -8.88 -8.41 -8.12
CA ASN A 125 -8.40 -9.61 -8.80
C ASN A 125 -7.25 -9.30 -9.77
N GLU A 126 -6.60 -10.35 -10.28
CA GLU A 126 -5.48 -10.23 -11.21
C GLU A 126 -5.77 -9.34 -12.43
N ASN A 127 -6.96 -9.44 -13.03
CA ASN A 127 -7.33 -8.67 -14.22
C ASN A 127 -7.49 -7.18 -13.91
N GLU A 128 -8.07 -6.83 -12.76
CA GLU A 128 -8.19 -5.44 -12.30
C GLU A 128 -6.81 -4.84 -12.01
N ILE A 129 -5.95 -5.60 -11.32
CA ILE A 129 -4.57 -5.19 -11.02
C ILE A 129 -3.81 -4.92 -12.32
N LYS A 130 -3.88 -5.85 -13.27
CA LYS A 130 -3.28 -5.68 -14.61
C LYS A 130 -3.80 -4.44 -15.29
N THR A 131 -5.11 -4.24 -15.36
CA THR A 131 -5.72 -3.11 -16.07
C THR A 131 -5.28 -1.76 -15.47
N LEU A 132 -5.37 -1.64 -14.14
CA LEU A 132 -5.03 -0.39 -13.44
C LEU A 132 -3.53 -0.04 -13.51
N ASN A 133 -2.68 -1.06 -13.59
CA ASN A 133 -1.22 -0.90 -13.57
C ASN A 133 -0.56 -1.02 -14.95
N ALA A 134 -1.31 -1.42 -15.99
CA ALA A 134 -0.85 -1.51 -17.37
C ALA A 134 -0.94 -0.18 -18.14
N MET A 135 -1.69 0.82 -17.64
CA MET A 135 -1.86 2.12 -18.30
C MET A 135 -0.61 3.02 -18.22
N ARG A 136 0.46 2.58 -18.89
CA ARG A 136 1.53 3.39 -19.50
C ARG A 136 2.23 2.61 -20.63
N TYR A 137 1.44 2.13 -21.61
CA TYR A 137 1.99 1.74 -22.92
C TYR A 137 1.38 2.53 -24.10
N ILE A 138 0.20 3.13 -23.97
CA ILE A 138 -0.53 3.72 -25.10
C ILE A 138 -0.38 5.26 -25.19
N ALA A 139 0.00 5.95 -24.10
CA ALA A 139 0.11 7.41 -24.10
C ALA A 139 1.47 7.96 -24.58
N ALA A 140 2.36 7.13 -25.13
CA ALA A 140 3.66 7.55 -25.66
C ALA A 140 3.83 7.35 -27.18
N HIS A 141 2.79 6.90 -27.89
CA HIS A 141 2.83 6.65 -29.35
C HIS A 141 1.58 7.20 -30.05
N ARG A 142 1.12 8.40 -29.66
CA ARG A 142 0.14 9.17 -30.43
C ARG A 142 0.62 10.60 -30.60
N GLU A 143 1.83 10.76 -31.11
CA GLU A 143 2.26 11.92 -31.88
C GLU A 143 3.27 11.41 -32.92
N ASP A 144 2.75 10.96 -34.05
CA ASP A 144 3.40 10.97 -35.38
C ASP A 144 2.39 11.58 -36.35
#